data_AF-A0A969M187-F1
#
_entry.id   AF-A0A969M187-F1
#
_cell.length_a   1.000
_cell.length_b   1.000
_cell.length_c   1.000
_cell.angle_alpha   90.00
_cell.angle_beta   90.00
_cell.angle_gamma   90.00
#
_symmetry.space_group_name_H-M   'P 1'
#
loop_
_entity.id
_entity.type
_entity.pdbx_description
1 polymer ?
#
loop_
_entity_poly.entity_id
_entity_poly.type
_entity_poly.pdbx_seq_one_letter_code
_entity_poly.pdbx_strand_id
1 'polypeptide(L)' 'MSISDQKLQLVLPNPSLEALKIALLKAETVGELAALIINHTHEEILHTYSQLPRNQQIKIQVLWSDY' A
#
# COMPACT_ATOMS: atom_id res chain seq x y z
N MET A 1 -4.94 -0.37 -39.04
CA MET A 1 -4.05 -1.09 -38.10
C MET A 1 -3.14 -0.04 -37.49
N SER A 2 -3.55 0.53 -36.35
CA SER A 2 -2.79 1.56 -35.63
C SER A 2 -2.54 1.08 -34.22
N ILE A 3 -1.26 0.96 -33.89
CA ILE A 3 -0.73 0.68 -32.57
C ILE A 3 -0.94 1.96 -31.75
N SER A 4 -1.82 1.95 -30.73
CA SER A 4 -1.74 2.87 -29.56
C SER A 4 -2.84 2.69 -28.51
N ASP A 5 -3.76 1.73 -28.62
CA ASP A 5 -4.79 1.50 -27.58
C ASP A 5 -4.28 0.85 -26.27
N GLN A 6 -2.96 0.76 -26.05
CA GLN A 6 -2.38 0.08 -24.87
C GLN A 6 -1.65 1.00 -23.86
N LYS A 7 -1.91 2.31 -23.84
CA LYS A 7 -1.21 3.19 -22.88
C LYS A 7 -2.07 4.17 -22.11
N LEU A 8 -3.31 3.79 -21.78
CA LEU A 8 -4.11 4.51 -20.80
C LEU A 8 -4.90 3.51 -19.95
N GLN A 9 -4.19 2.64 -19.23
CA GLN A 9 -4.69 2.29 -17.90
C GLN A 9 -4.57 3.59 -17.10
N LEU A 10 -5.66 4.35 -17.12
CA LEU A 10 -5.91 5.47 -16.25
C LEU A 10 -5.48 5.01 -14.85
N VAL A 11 -4.41 5.61 -14.33
CA VAL A 11 -4.05 5.50 -12.91
C VAL A 11 -5.13 6.28 -12.16
N LEU A 12 -6.36 5.78 -12.21
CA LEU A 12 -7.36 6.14 -11.24
C LEU A 12 -6.79 5.60 -9.94
N PRO A 13 -6.60 6.45 -8.91
CA PRO A 13 -6.31 5.91 -7.59
C PRO A 13 -7.45 4.93 -7.31
N ASN A 14 -7.13 3.63 -7.27
CA ASN A 14 -8.08 2.65 -6.79
C ASN A 14 -8.39 3.13 -5.36
N PRO A 15 -9.62 3.57 -5.05
CA PRO A 15 -9.91 4.22 -3.78
C PRO A 15 -9.53 3.31 -2.59
N SER A 16 -9.52 2.00 -2.83
CA SER A 16 -8.99 0.97 -1.92
C SER A 16 -7.48 1.07 -1.67
N LEU A 17 -6.66 1.31 -2.71
CA LEU A 17 -5.20 1.41 -2.60
C LEU A 17 -4.73 2.71 -1.94
N GLU A 18 -5.37 3.85 -2.24
CA GLU A 18 -5.06 5.10 -1.56
C GLU A 18 -5.49 5.05 -0.08
N ALA A 19 -6.62 4.41 0.23
CA ALA A 19 -7.03 4.17 1.60
C ALA A 19 -6.02 3.29 2.34
N LEU A 20 -5.54 2.21 1.71
CA LEU A 20 -4.50 1.33 2.26
C LEU A 20 -3.18 2.07 2.50
N LYS A 21 -2.77 2.92 1.56
CA LYS A 21 -1.58 3.76 1.70
C LYS A 21 -1.69 4.71 2.89
N ILE A 22 -2.83 5.39 3.03
CA ILE A 22 -3.09 6.27 4.17
C ILE A 22 -3.07 5.47 5.47
N ALA A 23 -3.69 4.29 5.50
CA ALA A 23 -3.73 3.45 6.68
C ALA A 23 -2.35 2.93 7.10
N LEU A 24 -1.51 2.51 6.14
CA LEU A 24 -0.11 2.15 6.38
C LEU A 24 0.71 3.31 6.98
N LEU A 25 0.48 4.54 6.52
CA LEU A 25 1.21 5.72 7.02
C LEU A 25 0.73 6.20 8.39
N LYS A 26 -0.57 6.02 8.67
CA LYS A 26 -1.21 6.39 9.92
C LYS A 26 -1.02 5.36 11.02
N ALA A 27 -0.74 4.10 10.70
CA ALA A 27 -0.49 3.08 11.70
C ALA A 27 0.65 3.50 12.64
N GLU A 28 0.39 3.42 13.93
CA GLU A 28 1.33 3.69 15.01
C GLU A 28 1.66 2.41 15.79
N THR A 29 0.88 1.35 15.61
CA THR A 29 1.05 0.06 16.28
C THR A 29 1.02 -1.11 15.31
N VAL A 30 1.60 -2.24 15.73
CA VAL A 30 1.50 -3.50 14.96
C VAL A 30 0.06 -3.99 14.86
N GLY A 31 -0.76 -3.77 15.90
CA GLY A 31 -2.18 -4.14 15.88
C GLY A 31 -2.95 -3.44 14.76
N GLU A 32 -2.65 -2.17 14.50
CA GLU A 32 -3.27 -1.42 13.39
C GLU A 32 -2.77 -1.88 12.02
N LEU A 33 -1.49 -2.24 11.90
CA LEU A 33 -0.97 -2.85 10.68
C LEU A 33 -1.59 -4.23 10.43
N ALA A 34 -1.76 -5.04 11.47
CA ALA A 34 -2.41 -6.34 11.39
C ALA A 34 -3.89 -6.21 11.03
N ALA A 35 -4.59 -5.16 11.48
CA ALA A 35 -5.99 -4.92 11.10
C ALA A 35 -6.18 -4.69 9.59
N LEU A 36 -5.12 -4.29 8.86
CA LEU A 36 -5.20 -4.12 7.40
C LEU A 36 -5.47 -5.44 6.67
N ILE A 37 -5.07 -6.58 7.24
CA ILE A 37 -5.27 -7.91 6.64
C ILE A 37 -6.74 -8.33 6.60
N ILE A 38 -7.61 -7.65 7.36
CA ILE A 38 -9.06 -7.89 7.39
C ILE A 38 -9.70 -7.46 6.06
N ASN A 39 -9.22 -6.34 5.50
CA ASN A 39 -9.83 -5.70 4.34
C ASN A 39 -8.95 -5.79 3.08
N HIS A 40 -7.69 -6.20 3.23
CA HIS A 40 -6.71 -6.24 2.14
C HIS A 40 -5.93 -7.54 2.16
N THR A 41 -5.64 -8.05 0.98
CA THR A 41 -4.76 -9.20 0.81
C THR A 41 -3.31 -8.83 1.13
N HIS A 42 -2.51 -9.85 1.44
CA HIS A 42 -1.08 -9.68 1.67
C HIS A 42 -0.37 -9.04 0.45
N GLU A 43 -0.78 -9.43 -0.77
CA GLU A 43 -0.21 -8.88 -2.00
C GLU A 43 -0.52 -7.39 -2.17
N GLU A 44 -1.74 -6.95 -1.87
CA GLU A 44 -2.11 -5.53 -1.92
C GLU A 44 -1.32 -4.70 -0.90
N ILE A 45 -1.11 -5.25 0.31
CA ILE A 45 -0.32 -4.61 1.37
C ILE A 45 1.14 -4.48 0.94
N LEU A 46 1.76 -5.55 0.44
CA LEU A 46 3.15 -5.53 -0.03
C LEU A 46 3.33 -4.63 -1.25
N HIS A 47 2.39 -4.68 -2.19
CA HIS A 47 2.42 -3.81 -3.36
C HIS A 47 2.37 -2.35 -2.93
N THR A 48 1.42 -1.98 -2.06
CA THR A 48 1.28 -0.60 -1.56
C THR A 48 2.50 -0.15 -0.76
N TYR A 49 3.04 -1.03 0.10
CA TYR A 49 4.28 -0.78 0.84
C TYR A 49 5.46 -0.50 -0.10
N SER A 50 5.61 -1.28 -1.18
CA SER A 50 6.70 -1.10 -2.16
C SER A 50 6.63 0.25 -2.91
N GLN A 51 5.45 0.84 -3.01
CA GLN A 51 5.23 2.14 -3.65
C GLN A 51 5.51 3.33 -2.72
N LEU A 52 5.71 3.08 -1.42
CA LEU A 52 6.04 4.13 -0.46
C LEU A 52 7.50 4.60 -0.62
N PRO A 53 7.81 5.88 -0.41
CA PRO A 53 9.19 6.34 -0.29
C PRO A 53 9.91 5.67 0.88
N ARG A 54 11.22 5.52 0.76
CA ARG A 54 12.06 4.71 1.67
C ARG A 54 11.91 5.10 3.15
N ASN A 55 11.81 6.39 3.45
CA ASN A 55 11.60 6.88 4.81
C ASN A 55 10.29 6.38 5.44
N GLN A 56 9.23 6.27 4.64
CA GLN A 56 7.93 5.75 5.08
C GLN A 56 7.96 4.22 5.20
N GLN A 57 8.66 3.54 4.29
CA GLN A 57 8.91 2.09 4.40
C GLN A 57 9.63 1.73 5.70
N ILE A 58 10.66 2.51 6.08
CA ILE A 58 11.42 2.31 7.32
C ILE A 58 10.50 2.48 8.54
N LYS A 59 9.63 3.49 8.58
CA LYS A 59 8.69 3.70 9.69
C LYS A 59 7.81 2.47 9.93
N ILE A 60 7.24 1.92 8.86
CA ILE A 60 6.37 0.74 8.94
C ILE A 60 7.19 -0.51 9.30
N GLN A 61 8.41 -0.64 8.78
CA GLN A 61 9.29 -1.76 9.09
C GLN A 61 9.73 -1.79 10.56
N VAL A 62 9.95 -0.62 11.18
CA VAL A 62 10.22 -0.51 12.62
C VAL A 62 9.04 -1.07 13.41
N LEU A 63 7.80 -0.74 13.03
CA LEU A 63 6.62 -1.30 13.68
C LEU A 63 6.60 -2.83 13.53
N TRP A 64 6.76 -3.38 12.32
CA TRP A 64 6.79 -4.83 12.12
C TRP A 64 7.92 -5.57 12.84
N SER A 65 9.04 -4.91 13.10
CA SER A 65 10.18 -5.53 13.78
C SER A 65 9.98 -5.65 15.29
N ASP A 66 8.97 -4.97 15.84
CA ASP A 66 8.61 -4.99 17.27
C ASP A 66 7.61 -6.12 17.62
N TYR A 67 7.30 -7.01 16.66
CA TYR A 67 6.39 -8.16 16.81
C TYR A 67 7.14 -9.49 16.73
#